data_AF-A0A518AY12-F1
#
_entry.id   AF-A0A518AY12-F1
#
_cell.length_a   1.000
_cell.length_b   1.000
_cell.length_c   1.000
_cell.angle_alpha   90.00
_cell.angle_beta   90.00
_cell.angle_gamma   90.00
#
_symmetry.space_group_name_H-M   'P 1'
#
loop_
_entity.id
_entity.type
_entity.pdbx_description
1 polymer ?
#
loop_
_entity_poly.entity_id
_entity_poly.type
_entity_poly.pdbx_seq_one_letter_code
_entity_poly.pdbx_strand_id
1 'polypeptide(L)'
;MVDGLVDIDALNLREPNGISDERSRMIDMLESVLRENGMTQQIKRMWSRLIKKRAREYYGSLPSRSELKDMSDKDLEASKLYSAKHKYFAERAIHGYLRSMNLSLDDKEASGVASILENLRQERKPKSRFPADRRKMSEEVFWDVISTCRDQAEEDEDFPGLLVEKLESFGKRSIVTFQNILSERMSKLYRQDLWAIAAIVNGGFGSDDGFEYFRAWIISQGSEAYQRWLDAPEKAAEAIEPGDNVECELLLYAAPEAYSSKDGGDIYDHVRDVPQELTGEPWQEDDLPKLYPKLWKRFVKRK
;
A
#
# COMPACT_ATOMS: atom_id res chain seq x y z
N MET A 1 11.99 -39.29 -10.90
CA MET A 1 12.58 -39.32 -9.54
C MET A 1 14.05 -39.63 -9.74
N VAL A 2 15.02 -38.75 -9.51
CA VAL A 2 15.12 -37.53 -8.72
C VAL A 2 15.98 -36.59 -9.57
N ASP A 3 15.46 -35.45 -10.00
CA ASP A 3 16.28 -34.41 -10.64
C ASP A 3 15.70 -33.05 -10.25
N GLY A 4 15.89 -32.75 -8.96
CA GLY A 4 15.37 -31.58 -8.24
C GLY A 4 16.42 -30.49 -8.12
N LEU A 5 17.27 -30.33 -9.13
CA LEU A 5 18.04 -29.12 -9.34
C LEU A 5 17.29 -28.30 -10.39
N VAL A 6 16.34 -27.49 -9.93
CA VAL A 6 16.04 -26.28 -10.71
C VAL A 6 17.30 -25.45 -10.57
N ASP A 7 18.10 -25.53 -11.63
CA ASP A 7 19.30 -24.76 -11.83
C ASP A 7 18.99 -23.30 -11.49
N ILE A 8 19.86 -22.71 -10.69
CA ILE A 8 19.87 -21.30 -10.36
C ILE A 8 20.44 -20.59 -11.59
N ASP A 9 19.76 -20.77 -12.71
CA ASP A 9 19.99 -20.06 -13.95
C ASP A 9 19.38 -18.67 -13.76
N ALA A 10 20.20 -17.87 -13.06
CA ALA A 10 20.10 -16.45 -12.86
C ALA A 10 18.84 -15.99 -12.11
N LEU A 11 19.03 -15.11 -11.11
CA LEU A 11 18.10 -13.98 -10.99
C LEU A 11 17.76 -13.57 -12.42
N ASN A 12 16.49 -13.53 -12.83
CA ASN A 12 16.15 -13.09 -14.18
C ASN A 12 16.49 -11.57 -14.25
N LEU A 13 17.79 -11.24 -14.35
CA LEU A 13 18.41 -9.91 -14.31
C LEU A 13 18.09 -9.14 -15.61
N ARG A 14 17.10 -9.59 -16.37
CA ARG A 14 16.56 -8.89 -17.52
C ARG A 14 15.83 -7.60 -17.10
N GLU A 15 15.47 -7.49 -15.82
CA GLU A 15 14.81 -6.33 -15.21
C GLU A 15 15.77 -5.14 -14.98
N PRO A 16 15.87 -4.18 -15.92
CA PRO A 16 16.93 -3.17 -15.94
C PRO A 16 16.85 -2.21 -14.76
N ASN A 17 15.62 -1.92 -14.32
CA ASN A 17 15.31 -0.99 -13.24
C ASN A 17 14.62 -1.69 -12.05
N GLY A 18 14.81 -3.01 -11.94
CA GLY A 18 14.18 -3.83 -10.90
C GLY A 18 12.67 -3.99 -11.08
N ILE A 19 12.18 -3.90 -12.31
CA ILE A 19 10.80 -4.12 -12.72
C ILE A 19 10.79 -4.94 -14.01
N SER A 20 9.69 -5.61 -14.33
CA SER A 20 9.55 -6.41 -15.56
C SER A 20 9.94 -5.62 -16.82
N ASP A 21 10.50 -6.29 -17.83
CA ASP A 21 10.98 -5.66 -19.07
C ASP A 21 9.96 -4.71 -19.71
N GLU A 22 8.69 -5.11 -19.75
CA GLU A 22 7.60 -4.29 -20.27
C GLU A 22 7.43 -2.98 -19.50
N ARG A 23 7.39 -3.07 -18.16
CA ARG A 23 7.30 -1.88 -17.30
C ARG A 23 8.57 -1.04 -17.40
N SER A 24 9.74 -1.65 -17.57
CA SER A 24 10.99 -0.91 -17.76
C SER A 24 10.93 -0.07 -19.02
N ARG A 25 10.45 -0.63 -20.14
CA ARG A 25 10.24 0.14 -21.38
C ARG A 25 9.26 1.28 -21.18
N MET A 26 8.21 1.08 -20.39
CA MET A 26 7.25 2.15 -20.07
C MET A 26 7.89 3.28 -19.25
N ILE A 27 8.74 2.96 -18.27
CA ILE A 27 9.51 3.96 -17.52
C ILE A 27 10.46 4.71 -18.44
N ASP A 28 11.22 3.99 -19.28
CA ASP A 28 12.18 4.60 -20.20
C ASP A 28 11.47 5.53 -21.21
N MET A 29 10.30 5.11 -21.73
CA MET A 29 9.46 5.92 -22.60
C MET A 29 8.93 7.16 -21.89
N LEU A 30 8.35 7.00 -20.69
CA LEU A 30 7.83 8.11 -19.90
C LEU A 30 8.94 9.11 -19.54
N GLU A 31 10.11 8.62 -19.15
CA GLU A 31 11.26 9.46 -18.88
C GLU A 31 11.71 10.25 -20.11
N SER A 32 11.75 9.63 -21.30
CA SER A 32 12.06 10.33 -22.55
C SER A 32 11.10 11.49 -22.78
N VAL A 33 9.79 11.23 -22.68
CA VAL A 33 8.74 12.24 -22.86
C VAL A 33 8.88 13.37 -21.83
N LEU A 34 9.05 13.04 -20.55
CA LEU A 34 9.23 14.05 -19.49
C LEU A 34 10.49 14.89 -19.72
N ARG A 35 11.57 14.27 -20.18
CA ARG A 35 12.84 14.95 -20.45
C ARG A 35 12.76 15.88 -21.64
N GLU A 36 12.13 15.45 -22.74
CA GLU A 36 11.86 16.28 -23.93
C GLU A 36 11.01 17.52 -23.58
N ASN A 37 10.12 17.40 -22.59
CA ASN A 37 9.29 18.49 -22.08
C ASN A 37 9.92 19.29 -20.92
N GLY A 38 11.19 19.04 -20.57
CA GLY A 38 11.88 19.76 -19.48
C GLY A 38 11.33 19.50 -18.07
N MET A 39 10.59 18.41 -17.87
CA MET A 39 9.90 18.05 -16.63
C MET A 39 10.81 17.32 -15.63
N THR A 40 11.97 17.87 -15.31
CA THR A 40 12.98 17.22 -14.46
C THR A 40 12.46 16.86 -13.06
N GLN A 41 11.57 17.67 -12.48
CA GLN A 41 11.01 17.39 -11.15
C GLN A 41 10.10 16.17 -11.15
N GLN A 42 9.34 15.96 -12.22
CA GLN A 42 8.48 14.80 -12.42
C GLN A 42 9.32 13.53 -12.55
N ILE A 43 10.46 13.60 -13.26
CA ILE A 43 11.41 12.48 -13.34
C ILE A 43 11.95 12.14 -11.93
N LYS A 44 12.37 13.15 -11.16
CA LYS A 44 12.84 12.95 -9.78
C LYS A 44 11.78 12.30 -8.89
N ARG A 45 10.53 12.77 -8.97
CA ARG A 45 9.40 12.21 -8.22
C ARG A 45 9.14 10.75 -8.60
N MET A 46 9.05 10.46 -9.90
CA MET A 46 8.84 9.11 -10.41
C MET A 46 9.88 8.13 -9.87
N TRP A 47 11.17 8.46 -10.01
CA TRP A 47 12.26 7.63 -9.50
C TRP A 47 12.27 7.52 -7.98
N SER A 48 12.04 8.62 -7.26
CA SER A 48 11.97 8.61 -5.80
C SER A 48 10.89 7.65 -5.30
N ARG A 49 9.71 7.65 -5.92
CA ARG A 49 8.62 6.71 -5.60
C ARG A 49 9.00 5.26 -5.89
N LEU A 50 9.60 5.00 -7.04
CA LEU A 50 10.05 3.65 -7.39
C LEU A 50 11.08 3.13 -6.37
N ILE A 51 12.06 3.96 -6.00
CA ILE A 51 13.08 3.62 -4.99
C ILE A 51 12.43 3.32 -3.64
N LYS A 52 11.56 4.21 -3.14
CA LYS A 52 10.85 4.01 -1.86
C LYS A 52 10.03 2.71 -1.87
N LYS A 53 9.32 2.44 -2.97
CA LYS A 53 8.52 1.21 -3.15
C LYS A 53 9.40 -0.03 -3.11
N ARG A 54 10.47 -0.09 -3.91
CA ARG A 54 11.37 -1.26 -3.97
C ARG A 54 12.11 -1.49 -2.65
N ALA A 55 12.53 -0.41 -1.97
CA ALA A 55 13.13 -0.52 -0.65
C ALA A 55 12.14 -1.11 0.37
N ARG A 56 10.87 -0.67 0.36
CA ARG A 56 9.81 -1.24 1.22
C ARG A 56 9.60 -2.72 0.95
N GLU A 57 9.48 -3.12 -0.32
CA GLU A 57 9.32 -4.52 -0.72
C GLU A 57 10.51 -5.38 -0.27
N TYR A 58 11.75 -4.87 -0.36
CA TYR A 58 12.91 -5.56 0.20
C TYR A 58 12.79 -5.78 1.71
N TYR A 59 12.53 -4.74 2.50
CA TYR A 59 12.43 -4.92 3.95
C TYR A 59 11.24 -5.79 4.35
N GLY A 60 10.13 -5.75 3.60
CA GLY A 60 8.98 -6.64 3.80
C GLY A 60 9.24 -8.08 3.37
N SER A 61 10.23 -8.33 2.50
CA SER A 61 10.62 -9.68 2.08
C SER A 61 11.53 -10.41 3.07
N LEU A 62 12.06 -9.70 4.07
CA LEU A 62 12.92 -10.29 5.09
C LEU A 62 12.07 -11.10 6.09
N PRO A 63 12.44 -12.35 6.38
CA PRO A 63 11.70 -13.15 7.35
C PRO A 63 11.88 -12.58 8.76
N SER A 64 10.79 -12.59 9.54
CA SER A 64 10.81 -12.29 10.97
C SER A 64 11.61 -13.33 11.75
N ARG A 65 12.00 -13.01 13.00
CA ARG A 65 12.70 -13.99 13.85
C ARG A 65 11.83 -15.19 14.21
N SER A 66 10.51 -15.04 14.20
CA SER A 66 9.58 -16.16 14.39
C SER A 66 9.60 -17.09 13.18
N GLU A 67 9.43 -16.56 11.97
CA GLU A 67 9.42 -17.35 10.74
C GLU A 67 10.74 -18.11 10.56
N LEU A 68 11.87 -17.47 10.85
CA LEU A 68 13.19 -18.11 10.79
C LEU A 68 13.34 -19.34 11.71
N LYS A 69 12.58 -19.45 12.81
CA LYS A 69 12.67 -20.59 13.73
C LYS A 69 11.95 -21.83 13.21
N ASP A 70 10.90 -21.62 12.44
CA ASP A 70 9.99 -22.69 12.00
C ASP A 70 10.28 -23.14 10.55
N MET A 71 11.18 -22.43 9.85
CA MET A 71 11.61 -22.73 8.49
C MET A 71 12.50 -23.98 8.41
N SER A 72 12.24 -24.81 7.39
CA SER A 72 13.21 -25.83 6.98
C SER A 72 14.42 -25.20 6.27
N ASP A 73 15.53 -25.93 6.15
CA ASP A 73 16.71 -25.46 5.40
C ASP A 73 16.37 -25.05 3.96
N LYS A 74 15.42 -25.77 3.33
CA LYS A 74 14.94 -25.47 1.98
C LYS A 74 14.15 -24.16 1.93
N ASP A 75 13.28 -23.94 2.91
CA ASP A 75 12.46 -22.71 2.98
C ASP A 75 13.33 -21.49 3.32
N LEU A 76 14.33 -21.68 4.18
CA LEU A 76 15.31 -20.65 4.50
C LEU A 76 16.09 -20.22 3.24
N GLU A 77 16.53 -21.17 2.43
CA GLU A 77 17.23 -20.86 1.17
C GLU A 77 16.33 -20.15 0.17
N ALA A 78 15.08 -20.58 0.03
CA ALA A 78 14.09 -19.91 -0.81
C ALA A 78 13.82 -18.47 -0.35
N SER A 79 13.72 -18.24 0.97
CA SER A 79 13.51 -16.92 1.56
C SER A 79 14.70 -15.97 1.36
N LYS A 80 15.93 -16.48 1.51
CA LYS A 80 17.15 -15.72 1.18
C LYS A 80 17.18 -15.31 -0.29
N LEU A 81 16.85 -16.23 -1.20
CA LEU A 81 16.81 -15.94 -2.62
C LEU A 81 15.73 -14.89 -2.95
N TYR A 82 14.55 -15.02 -2.33
CA TYR A 82 13.44 -14.09 -2.50
C TYR A 82 13.80 -12.67 -2.05
N SER A 83 14.39 -12.53 -0.86
CA SER A 83 14.81 -11.23 -0.33
C SER A 83 16.00 -10.63 -1.10
N ALA A 84 16.96 -11.45 -1.53
CA ALA A 84 18.07 -11.01 -2.38
C ALA A 84 17.57 -10.44 -3.73
N LYS A 85 16.51 -11.01 -4.31
CA LYS A 85 15.87 -10.50 -5.52
C LYS A 85 15.29 -9.09 -5.31
N HIS A 86 14.56 -8.88 -4.22
CA HIS A 86 13.98 -7.56 -3.92
C HIS A 86 15.06 -6.52 -3.56
N LYS A 87 16.13 -6.94 -2.86
CA LYS A 87 17.32 -6.11 -2.62
C LYS A 87 17.91 -5.62 -3.94
N TYR A 88 18.12 -6.54 -4.87
CA TYR A 88 18.62 -6.22 -6.20
C TYR A 88 17.72 -5.21 -6.91
N PHE A 89 16.40 -5.37 -6.87
CA PHE A 89 15.46 -4.42 -7.48
C PHE A 89 15.56 -3.02 -6.89
N ALA A 90 15.69 -2.90 -5.57
CA ALA A 90 15.87 -1.61 -4.91
C ALA A 90 17.19 -0.93 -5.31
N GLU A 91 18.28 -1.69 -5.35
CA GLU A 91 19.58 -1.17 -5.80
C GLU A 91 19.55 -0.74 -7.27
N ARG A 92 18.88 -1.51 -8.15
CA ARG A 92 18.70 -1.14 -9.56
C ARG A 92 17.89 0.14 -9.74
N ALA A 93 16.81 0.32 -8.97
CA ALA A 93 16.04 1.55 -9.01
C ALA A 93 16.89 2.78 -8.62
N ILE A 94 17.75 2.65 -7.60
CA ILE A 94 18.68 3.71 -7.18
C ILE A 94 19.70 4.02 -8.28
N HIS A 95 20.31 3.00 -8.88
CA HIS A 95 21.25 3.19 -9.98
C HIS A 95 20.61 3.79 -11.23
N GLY A 96 19.34 3.44 -11.51
CA GLY A 96 18.55 4.04 -12.58
C GLY A 96 18.33 5.54 -12.35
N TYR A 97 17.95 5.93 -11.14
CA TYR A 97 17.82 7.35 -10.76
C TYR A 97 19.13 8.14 -10.91
N LEU A 98 20.24 7.61 -10.38
CA LEU A 98 21.55 8.26 -10.48
C LEU A 98 21.96 8.45 -11.94
N ARG A 99 21.73 7.45 -12.79
CA ARG A 99 21.98 7.55 -14.24
C ARG A 99 21.08 8.59 -14.88
N SER A 100 19.78 8.56 -14.58
CA SER A 100 18.78 9.48 -15.11
C SER A 100 19.12 10.94 -14.77
N MET A 101 19.56 11.19 -13.54
CA MET A 101 19.91 12.53 -13.06
C MET A 101 21.36 12.92 -13.35
N ASN A 102 22.17 12.02 -13.91
CA ASN A 102 23.61 12.18 -14.09
C ASN A 102 24.33 12.57 -12.77
N LEU A 103 23.99 11.86 -11.69
CA LEU A 103 24.52 12.06 -10.35
C LEU A 103 25.49 10.94 -9.94
N SER A 104 26.51 11.30 -9.19
CA SER A 104 27.34 10.40 -8.39
C SER A 104 26.75 10.22 -6.98
N LEU A 105 27.11 9.14 -6.29
CA LEU A 105 26.72 8.91 -4.90
C LEU A 105 27.27 9.97 -3.94
N ASP A 106 28.38 10.63 -4.31
CA ASP A 106 29.02 11.68 -3.50
C ASP A 106 28.34 13.05 -3.68
N ASP A 107 27.42 13.18 -4.63
CA ASP A 107 26.71 14.43 -4.85
C ASP A 107 25.75 14.71 -3.69
N LYS A 108 25.72 15.97 -3.23
CA LYS A 108 24.82 16.40 -2.14
C LYS A 108 23.36 16.08 -2.45
N GLU A 109 22.98 16.19 -3.72
CA GLU A 109 21.63 15.89 -4.21
C GLU A 109 21.29 14.38 -4.14
N ALA A 110 22.29 13.50 -4.18
CA ALA A 110 22.14 12.06 -4.08
C ALA A 110 22.15 11.53 -2.63
N SER A 111 22.40 12.39 -1.63
CA SER A 111 22.56 11.98 -0.22
C SER A 111 21.40 11.12 0.31
N GLY A 112 20.16 11.44 -0.07
CA GLY A 112 18.98 10.66 0.31
C GLY A 112 19.01 9.22 -0.25
N VAL A 113 19.28 9.07 -1.55
CA VAL A 113 19.35 7.74 -2.18
C VAL A 113 20.61 6.97 -1.79
N ALA A 114 21.71 7.67 -1.51
CA ALA A 114 22.94 7.08 -0.99
C ALA A 114 22.72 6.46 0.41
N SER A 115 21.99 7.17 1.29
CA SER A 115 21.63 6.65 2.62
C SER A 115 20.72 5.42 2.52
N ILE A 116 19.75 5.41 1.59
CA ILE A 116 18.92 4.22 1.34
C ILE A 116 19.80 3.06 0.87
N LEU A 117 20.70 3.28 -0.09
CA LEU A 117 21.61 2.25 -0.61
C LEU A 117 22.50 1.66 0.50
N GLU A 118 23.03 2.50 1.38
CA GLU A 118 23.83 2.05 2.52
C GLU A 118 23.00 1.16 3.47
N ASN A 119 21.77 1.58 3.81
CA ASN A 119 20.87 0.80 4.64
C ASN A 119 20.50 -0.56 4.02
N LEU A 120 20.28 -0.60 2.70
CA LEU A 120 20.04 -1.85 1.95
C LEU A 120 21.26 -2.77 2.06
N ARG A 121 22.46 -2.25 1.80
CA ARG A 121 23.72 -3.03 1.86
C ARG A 121 24.01 -3.57 3.25
N GLN A 122 23.73 -2.78 4.28
CA GLN A 122 23.89 -3.18 5.69
C GLN A 122 22.73 -4.03 6.21
N GLU A 123 21.67 -4.24 5.43
CA GLU A 123 20.45 -4.96 5.81
C GLU A 123 19.79 -4.37 7.07
N ARG A 124 19.92 -3.06 7.23
CA ARG A 124 19.39 -2.30 8.35
C ARG A 124 18.14 -1.58 7.90
N LYS A 125 17.01 -1.85 8.54
CA LYS A 125 15.79 -1.08 8.31
C LYS A 125 16.03 0.38 8.74
N PRO A 126 15.61 1.38 7.94
CA PRO A 126 15.71 2.77 8.33
C PRO A 126 15.03 3.01 9.68
N LYS A 127 15.56 3.96 10.46
CA LYS A 127 14.87 4.40 11.68
C LYS A 127 13.54 5.02 11.27
N SER A 128 12.44 4.59 11.93
CA SER A 128 11.14 5.23 11.75
C SER A 128 11.26 6.72 12.05
N ARG A 129 10.60 7.53 11.23
CA ARG A 129 10.49 8.98 11.47
C ARG A 129 9.63 9.31 12.69
N PHE A 130 8.81 8.36 13.14
CA PHE A 130 7.93 8.54 14.28
C PHE A 130 8.65 8.12 15.58
N PRO A 131 8.69 8.98 16.60
CA PRO A 131 9.17 8.58 17.92
C PRO A 131 8.22 7.55 18.52
N ALA A 132 8.73 6.74 19.45
CA ALA A 132 7.94 5.71 20.13
C ALA A 132 6.67 6.31 20.75
N ASP A 133 5.51 5.78 20.38
CA ASP A 133 4.21 6.22 20.84
C ASP A 133 3.71 5.30 21.95
N ARG A 134 3.50 5.86 23.14
CA ARG A 134 3.09 5.12 24.35
C ARG A 134 1.60 5.26 24.66
N ARG A 135 0.84 5.97 23.82
CA ARG A 135 -0.61 6.06 23.98
C ARG A 135 -1.22 4.67 23.83
N LYS A 136 -2.22 4.36 24.66
CA LYS A 136 -3.01 3.14 24.48
C LYS A 136 -3.91 3.35 23.27
N MET A 137 -3.97 2.37 22.38
CA MET A 137 -4.86 2.44 21.22
C MET A 137 -6.32 2.47 21.68
N SER A 138 -7.03 3.53 21.30
CA SER A 138 -8.47 3.75 21.44
C SER A 138 -9.02 4.19 20.08
N GLU A 139 -10.34 4.36 19.94
CA GLU A 139 -10.91 4.91 18.71
C GLU A 139 -10.38 6.32 18.39
N GLU A 140 -10.21 7.18 19.40
CA GLU A 140 -9.65 8.52 19.23
C GLU A 140 -8.21 8.46 18.71
N VAL A 141 -7.40 7.55 19.27
CA VAL A 141 -6.00 7.36 18.84
C VAL A 141 -5.93 6.72 17.45
N PHE A 142 -6.86 5.83 17.10
CA PHE A 142 -6.96 5.24 15.76
C PHE A 142 -7.15 6.32 14.70
N TRP A 143 -8.09 7.25 14.92
CA TRP A 143 -8.34 8.36 13.99
C TRP A 143 -7.21 9.39 13.99
N ASP A 144 -6.58 9.66 15.14
CA ASP A 144 -5.38 10.50 15.23
C ASP A 144 -4.20 9.92 14.43
N VAL A 145 -4.01 8.60 14.45
CA VAL A 145 -2.98 7.93 13.66
C VAL A 145 -3.25 8.10 12.17
N ILE A 146 -4.48 7.86 11.71
CA ILE A 146 -4.85 8.03 10.29
C ILE A 146 -4.67 9.48 9.86
N SER A 147 -5.20 10.45 10.62
CA SER A 147 -5.07 11.87 10.29
C SER A 147 -3.61 12.34 10.29
N THR A 148 -2.81 11.95 11.28
CA THR A 148 -1.37 12.25 11.30
C THR A 148 -0.65 11.75 10.05
N CYS A 149 -0.95 10.53 9.61
CA CYS A 149 -0.35 9.96 8.40
C CYS A 149 -0.86 10.63 7.13
N ARG A 150 -2.13 11.06 7.09
CA ARG A 150 -2.70 11.83 5.97
C ARG A 150 -2.08 13.22 5.86
N ASP A 151 -1.93 13.92 6.97
CA ASP A 151 -1.34 15.27 7.01
C ASP A 151 0.15 15.26 6.61
N GLN A 152 0.85 14.15 6.83
CA GLN A 152 2.26 13.98 6.44
C GLN A 152 2.44 13.36 5.05
N ALA A 153 1.37 12.85 4.44
CA ALA A 153 1.42 12.31 3.09
C ALA A 153 1.50 13.48 2.09
N GLU A 154 2.55 13.53 1.28
CA GLU A 154 2.61 14.51 0.19
C GLU A 154 1.62 14.14 -0.92
N GLU A 155 1.33 12.85 -1.06
CA GLU A 155 0.41 12.27 -2.02
C GLU A 155 -0.32 11.06 -1.42
N ASP A 156 -1.48 10.69 -1.98
CA ASP A 156 -2.29 9.57 -1.47
C ASP A 156 -1.54 8.24 -1.39
N GLU A 157 -0.61 8.01 -2.33
CA GLU A 157 0.21 6.79 -2.40
C GLU A 157 1.22 6.66 -1.25
N ASP A 158 1.59 7.78 -0.59
CA ASP A 158 2.52 7.77 0.54
C ASP A 158 1.86 7.29 1.84
N PHE A 159 0.55 7.51 1.98
CA PHE A 159 -0.20 7.27 3.20
C PHE A 159 -0.04 5.85 3.78
N PRO A 160 -0.19 4.75 3.02
CA PRO A 160 -0.09 3.40 3.59
C PRO A 160 1.28 3.11 4.21
N GLY A 161 2.36 3.59 3.55
CA GLY A 161 3.71 3.43 4.08
C GLY A 161 3.94 4.23 5.37
N LEU A 162 3.40 5.45 5.43
CA LEU A 162 3.42 6.27 6.64
C LEU A 162 2.64 5.61 7.78
N LEU A 163 1.51 4.96 7.47
CA LEU A 163 0.71 4.26 8.45
C LEU A 163 1.47 3.08 9.06
N VAL A 164 2.17 2.28 8.24
CA VAL A 164 3.06 1.21 8.73
C VAL A 164 4.13 1.79 9.66
N GLU A 165 4.89 2.79 9.20
CA GLU A 165 5.96 3.42 9.99
C GLU A 165 5.43 4.00 11.32
N LYS A 166 4.21 4.56 11.32
CA LYS A 166 3.57 5.11 12.51
C LYS A 166 3.13 4.00 13.45
N LEU A 167 2.53 2.92 12.96
CA LEU A 167 2.13 1.77 13.79
C LEU A 167 3.33 1.05 14.41
N GLU A 168 4.47 1.01 13.71
CA GLU A 168 5.72 0.47 14.26
C GLU A 168 6.24 1.23 15.48
N SER A 169 5.85 2.51 15.62
CA SER A 169 6.19 3.31 16.80
C SER A 169 5.41 2.88 18.06
N PHE A 170 4.30 2.16 17.91
CA PHE A 170 3.51 1.62 19.02
C PHE A 170 4.03 0.26 19.51
N GLY A 171 3.55 -0.16 20.68
CA GLY A 171 3.73 -1.53 21.17
C GLY A 171 2.78 -2.54 20.49
N LYS A 172 3.19 -3.81 20.37
CA LYS A 172 2.44 -4.90 19.70
C LYS A 172 0.95 -4.97 20.07
N ARG A 173 0.61 -4.86 21.36
CA ARG A 173 -0.80 -4.87 21.82
C ARG A 173 -1.64 -3.73 21.25
N SER A 174 -1.04 -2.56 21.05
CA SER A 174 -1.74 -1.41 20.46
C SER A 174 -1.95 -1.59 18.95
N ILE A 175 -1.03 -2.26 18.26
CA ILE A 175 -1.18 -2.61 16.83
C ILE A 175 -2.33 -3.62 16.66
N VAL A 176 -2.41 -4.66 17.50
CA VAL A 176 -3.56 -5.60 17.50
C VAL A 176 -4.87 -4.87 17.76
N THR A 177 -4.87 -3.90 18.68
CA THR A 177 -6.07 -3.10 18.97
C THR A 177 -6.45 -2.21 17.78
N PHE A 178 -5.47 -1.65 17.05
CA PHE A 178 -5.72 -0.89 15.82
C PHE A 178 -6.40 -1.78 14.78
N GLN A 179 -5.90 -3.00 14.57
CA GLN A 179 -6.50 -3.95 13.63
C GLN A 179 -7.94 -4.31 14.02
N ASN A 180 -8.21 -4.53 15.31
CA ASN A 180 -9.59 -4.79 15.77
C ASN A 180 -10.52 -3.61 15.46
N ILE A 181 -10.09 -2.37 15.74
CA ILE A 181 -10.89 -1.18 15.44
C ILE A 181 -11.10 -1.07 13.92
N LEU A 182 -10.07 -1.30 13.11
CA LEU A 182 -10.17 -1.31 11.65
C LEU A 182 -11.21 -2.32 11.18
N SER A 183 -11.12 -3.58 11.61
CA SER A 183 -12.07 -4.64 11.25
C SER A 183 -13.52 -4.30 11.64
N GLU A 184 -13.73 -3.71 12.82
CA GLU A 184 -15.06 -3.22 13.25
C GLU A 184 -15.58 -2.09 12.36
N ARG A 185 -14.71 -1.15 11.95
CA ARG A 185 -15.11 -0.03 11.09
C ARG A 185 -15.38 -0.49 9.65
N MET A 186 -14.61 -1.45 9.14
CA MET A 186 -14.83 -2.11 7.84
C MET A 186 -16.15 -2.89 7.81
N SER A 187 -16.46 -3.64 8.87
CA SER A 187 -17.72 -4.39 9.02
C SER A 187 -18.93 -3.46 8.99
N LYS A 188 -18.89 -2.31 9.68
CA LYS A 188 -19.96 -1.30 9.65
C LYS A 188 -20.22 -0.68 8.26
N LEU A 189 -19.20 -0.65 7.40
CA LEU A 189 -19.35 -0.19 6.01
C LEU A 189 -19.80 -1.31 5.07
N TYR A 190 -19.97 -2.55 5.55
CA TYR A 190 -20.39 -3.68 4.73
C TYR A 190 -21.91 -3.67 4.51
N ARG A 191 -22.34 -2.73 3.64
CA ARG A 191 -23.75 -2.46 3.34
C ARG A 191 -24.01 -2.47 1.83
N GLN A 192 -25.19 -2.93 1.46
CA GLN A 192 -25.66 -3.02 0.06
C GLN A 192 -25.66 -1.67 -0.66
N ASP A 193 -26.07 -0.59 0.03
CA ASP A 193 -26.11 0.75 -0.55
C ASP A 193 -24.71 1.31 -0.87
N LEU A 194 -23.74 1.08 0.03
CA LEU A 194 -22.33 1.40 -0.21
C LEU A 194 -21.75 0.56 -1.35
N TRP A 195 -22.13 -0.72 -1.45
CA TRP A 195 -21.70 -1.57 -2.56
C TRP A 195 -22.23 -1.06 -3.90
N ALA A 196 -23.51 -0.69 -3.96
CA ALA A 196 -24.12 -0.11 -5.15
C ALA A 196 -23.40 1.16 -5.60
N ILE A 197 -23.06 2.04 -4.65
CA ILE A 197 -22.31 3.27 -4.96
C ILE A 197 -20.90 2.94 -5.45
N ALA A 198 -20.19 2.04 -4.77
CA ALA A 198 -18.86 1.60 -5.20
C ALA A 198 -18.87 1.03 -6.63
N ALA A 199 -19.88 0.23 -6.98
CA ALA A 199 -20.04 -0.33 -8.31
C ALA A 199 -20.24 0.75 -9.40
N ILE A 200 -20.94 1.84 -9.09
CA ILE A 200 -21.12 2.98 -10.01
C ILE A 200 -19.82 3.79 -10.15
N VAL A 201 -19.18 4.09 -9.02
CA VAL A 201 -18.02 5.00 -8.98
C VAL A 201 -16.77 4.36 -9.59
N ASN A 202 -16.55 3.05 -9.36
CA ASN A 202 -15.38 2.33 -9.89
C ASN A 202 -15.51 1.95 -11.38
N GLY A 203 -16.61 2.31 -12.04
CA GLY A 203 -16.74 2.18 -13.50
C GLY A 203 -17.03 0.76 -14.03
N GLY A 204 -17.46 -0.18 -13.19
CA GLY A 204 -17.98 -1.48 -13.65
C GLY A 204 -17.72 -2.64 -12.70
N PHE A 205 -18.81 -3.36 -12.40
CA PHE A 205 -18.99 -4.65 -11.68
C PHE A 205 -18.00 -4.94 -10.57
N GLY A 206 -18.36 -4.45 -9.37
CA GLY A 206 -17.62 -4.68 -8.14
C GLY A 206 -17.34 -6.15 -7.93
N SER A 207 -16.08 -6.54 -8.12
CA SER A 207 -15.54 -7.67 -7.40
C SER A 207 -15.66 -7.39 -5.90
N ASP A 208 -15.78 -8.45 -5.10
CA ASP A 208 -15.78 -8.33 -3.65
C ASP A 208 -14.54 -7.53 -3.17
N ASP A 209 -13.39 -7.75 -3.83
CA ASP A 209 -12.13 -7.04 -3.57
C ASP A 209 -12.24 -5.52 -3.79
N GLY A 210 -12.85 -5.09 -4.91
CA GLY A 210 -13.00 -3.66 -5.20
C GLY A 210 -13.89 -2.94 -4.17
N PHE A 211 -14.91 -3.62 -3.66
CA PHE A 211 -15.74 -3.07 -2.59
C PHE A 211 -15.02 -3.03 -1.25
N GLU A 212 -14.20 -4.03 -0.93
CA GLU A 212 -13.33 -3.98 0.24
C GLU A 212 -12.36 -2.79 0.18
N TYR A 213 -11.70 -2.59 -0.95
CA TYR A 213 -10.74 -1.49 -1.12
C TYR A 213 -11.41 -0.11 -1.05
N PHE A 214 -12.66 -0.01 -1.51
CA PHE A 214 -13.47 1.20 -1.36
C PHE A 214 -13.81 1.51 0.10
N ARG A 215 -14.18 0.49 0.90
CA ARG A 215 -14.41 0.66 2.34
C ARG A 215 -13.13 1.07 3.07
N ALA A 216 -11.99 0.47 2.71
CA ALA A 216 -10.69 0.87 3.23
C ALA A 216 -10.35 2.32 2.85
N TRP A 217 -10.65 2.74 1.63
CA TRP A 217 -10.50 4.12 1.18
C TRP A 217 -11.35 5.08 2.02
N ILE A 218 -12.62 4.79 2.28
CA ILE A 218 -13.49 5.63 3.15
C ILE A 218 -12.83 5.85 4.52
N ILE A 219 -12.33 4.79 5.15
CA ILE A 219 -11.67 4.88 6.47
C ILE A 219 -10.38 5.71 6.38
N SER A 220 -9.62 5.54 5.30
CA SER A 220 -8.36 6.28 5.09
C SER A 220 -8.56 7.80 5.00
N GLN A 221 -9.76 8.27 4.67
CA GLN A 221 -10.11 9.70 4.61
C GLN A 221 -10.38 10.32 6.00
N GLY A 222 -10.34 9.52 7.07
CA GLY A 222 -10.49 9.97 8.46
C GLY A 222 -11.92 9.90 9.00
N SER A 223 -12.06 10.26 10.29
CA SER A 223 -13.29 10.05 11.07
C SER A 223 -14.51 10.79 10.52
N GLU A 224 -14.34 12.03 10.08
CA GLU A 224 -15.45 12.82 9.54
C GLU A 224 -15.96 12.25 8.22
N ALA A 225 -15.05 11.83 7.34
CA ALA A 225 -15.43 11.20 6.08
C ALA A 225 -16.16 9.88 6.36
N TYR A 226 -15.60 9.04 7.24
CA TYR A 226 -16.23 7.81 7.70
C TYR A 226 -17.68 8.04 8.18
N GLN A 227 -17.91 9.04 9.03
CA GLN A 227 -19.25 9.35 9.53
C GLN A 227 -20.18 9.84 8.42
N ARG A 228 -19.70 10.71 7.51
CA ARG A 228 -20.48 11.16 6.34
C ARG A 228 -20.94 10.00 5.46
N TRP A 229 -20.08 9.02 5.24
CA TRP A 229 -20.39 7.81 4.47
C TRP A 229 -21.39 6.90 5.19
N LEU A 230 -21.36 6.83 6.52
CA LEU A 230 -22.37 6.08 7.28
C LEU A 230 -23.75 6.74 7.21
N ASP A 231 -23.81 8.07 7.34
CA ASP A 231 -25.06 8.82 7.47
C ASP A 231 -25.75 9.09 6.14
N ALA A 232 -24.99 9.45 5.11
CA ALA A 232 -25.53 9.83 3.80
C ALA A 232 -24.61 9.39 2.64
N PRO A 233 -24.54 8.08 2.33
CA PRO A 233 -23.66 7.53 1.29
C PRO A 233 -23.75 8.25 -0.06
N GLU A 234 -24.97 8.45 -0.60
CA GLU A 234 -25.14 9.09 -1.92
C GLU A 234 -24.62 10.52 -1.93
N LYS A 235 -24.87 11.28 -0.84
CA LYS A 235 -24.38 12.65 -0.70
C LYS A 235 -22.86 12.69 -0.54
N ALA A 236 -22.28 11.74 0.21
CA ALA A 236 -20.84 11.62 0.34
C ALA A 236 -20.17 11.35 -1.01
N ALA A 237 -20.79 10.52 -1.86
CA ALA A 237 -20.33 10.21 -3.20
C ALA A 237 -20.34 11.41 -4.17
N GLU A 238 -21.09 12.48 -3.89
CA GLU A 238 -21.08 13.69 -4.74
C GLU A 238 -19.72 14.40 -4.75
N ALA A 239 -18.87 14.16 -3.74
CA ALA A 239 -17.52 14.71 -3.65
C ALA A 239 -16.49 13.94 -4.51
N ILE A 240 -16.87 12.79 -5.08
CA ILE A 240 -15.99 12.00 -5.95
C ILE A 240 -16.16 12.48 -7.40
N GLU A 241 -15.04 12.67 -8.09
CA GLU A 241 -15.00 12.97 -9.51
C GLU A 241 -14.73 11.71 -10.36
N PRO A 242 -15.29 11.61 -11.58
CA PRO A 242 -14.93 10.54 -12.50
C PRO A 242 -13.42 10.54 -12.78
N GLY A 243 -12.78 9.40 -12.51
CA GLY A 243 -11.33 9.22 -12.65
C GLY A 243 -10.55 9.30 -11.33
N ASP A 244 -11.19 9.68 -10.22
CA ASP A 244 -10.58 9.59 -8.90
C ASP A 244 -10.30 8.13 -8.54
N ASN A 245 -9.14 7.89 -7.93
CA ASN A 245 -8.82 6.58 -7.35
C ASN A 245 -9.44 6.49 -5.95
N VAL A 246 -10.49 5.70 -5.81
CA VAL A 246 -11.22 5.50 -4.54
C VAL A 246 -10.94 4.14 -3.92
N GLU A 247 -9.74 3.59 -4.16
CA GLU A 247 -9.29 2.32 -3.61
C GLU A 247 -8.09 2.53 -2.67
N CYS A 248 -8.09 1.84 -1.53
CA CYS A 248 -6.98 1.89 -0.57
C CYS A 248 -6.71 0.52 0.06
N GLU A 249 -6.49 -0.50 -0.77
CA GLU A 249 -6.12 -1.86 -0.36
C GLU A 249 -5.00 -1.86 0.70
N LEU A 250 -3.93 -1.10 0.45
CA LEU A 250 -2.72 -1.10 1.27
C LEU A 250 -2.95 -0.66 2.73
N LEU A 251 -4.07 0.02 3.04
CA LEU A 251 -4.45 0.30 4.42
C LEU A 251 -4.65 -0.99 5.23
N LEU A 252 -5.21 -2.05 4.60
CA LEU A 252 -5.54 -3.32 5.25
C LEU A 252 -4.29 -4.09 5.70
N TYR A 253 -3.17 -3.87 5.00
CA TYR A 253 -1.89 -4.51 5.32
C TYR A 253 -1.06 -3.74 6.36
N ALA A 254 -1.44 -2.50 6.69
CA ALA A 254 -0.57 -1.64 7.49
C ALA A 254 -0.31 -2.17 8.92
N ALA A 255 -1.35 -2.67 9.60
CA ALA A 255 -1.20 -3.25 10.93
C ALA A 255 -0.58 -4.66 10.93
N PRO A 256 -0.95 -5.60 10.03
CA PRO A 256 -0.24 -6.86 9.85
C PRO A 256 1.26 -6.66 9.62
N GLU A 257 1.65 -5.77 8.70
CA GLU A 257 3.06 -5.48 8.40
C GLU A 257 3.79 -4.92 9.63
N ALA A 258 3.22 -3.92 10.30
CA ALA A 258 3.82 -3.31 11.49
C ALA A 258 3.89 -4.27 12.68
N TYR A 259 2.98 -5.24 12.78
CA TYR A 259 2.99 -6.26 13.83
C TYR A 259 4.08 -7.30 13.57
N SER A 260 4.15 -7.82 12.33
CA SER A 260 5.16 -8.79 11.91
C SER A 260 6.58 -8.23 12.04
N SER A 261 6.79 -6.97 11.62
CA SER A 261 8.10 -6.31 11.72
C SER A 261 8.64 -6.16 13.16
N LYS A 262 7.77 -6.34 14.16
CA LYS A 262 8.11 -6.34 15.59
C LYS A 262 8.19 -7.74 16.19
N ASP A 263 8.47 -8.75 15.36
CA ASP A 263 8.46 -10.17 15.71
C ASP A 263 7.12 -10.55 16.36
N GLY A 264 6.03 -10.10 15.74
CA GLY A 264 4.66 -10.38 16.16
C GLY A 264 4.17 -11.75 15.71
N GLY A 265 4.65 -12.26 14.58
CA GLY A 265 4.02 -13.36 13.85
C GLY A 265 2.82 -12.88 13.05
N ASP A 266 1.89 -13.79 12.76
CA ASP A 266 0.61 -13.43 12.15
C ASP A 266 -0.27 -12.66 13.14
N ILE A 267 -0.73 -11.47 12.74
CA ILE A 267 -1.60 -10.65 13.59
C ILE A 267 -2.97 -11.31 13.78
N TYR A 268 -3.43 -12.11 12.80
CA TYR A 268 -4.77 -12.69 12.80
C TYR A 268 -4.97 -13.76 13.89
N ASP A 269 -3.89 -14.32 14.42
CA ASP A 269 -3.89 -15.19 15.62
C ASP A 269 -4.24 -14.45 16.92
N HIS A 270 -4.28 -13.12 16.89
CA HIS A 270 -4.40 -12.27 18.07
C HIS A 270 -5.56 -11.27 18.03
N VAL A 271 -6.18 -11.10 16.86
CA VAL A 271 -7.33 -10.22 16.69
C VAL A 271 -8.61 -10.94 17.08
N ARG A 272 -9.67 -10.16 17.23
CA ARG A 272 -11.02 -10.68 17.45
C ARG A 272 -11.60 -11.06 16.10
N ASP A 273 -12.43 -12.09 16.11
CA ASP A 273 -13.32 -12.35 14.99
C ASP A 273 -14.41 -11.26 14.94
N VAL A 274 -14.53 -10.59 13.80
CA VAL A 274 -15.51 -9.53 13.56
C VAL A 274 -16.41 -9.99 12.42
N PRO A 275 -17.71 -10.25 12.69
CA PRO A 275 -18.64 -10.70 11.67
C PRO A 275 -18.65 -9.79 10.44
N GLN A 276 -18.55 -10.39 9.26
CA GLN A 276 -18.66 -9.73 7.97
C GLN A 276 -20.01 -10.12 7.34
N GLU A 277 -21.07 -9.46 7.79
CA GLU A 277 -22.41 -9.66 7.23
C GLU A 277 -22.78 -8.45 6.37
N LEU A 278 -23.08 -8.72 5.10
CA LEU A 278 -23.55 -7.69 4.19
C LEU A 278 -25.00 -7.34 4.53
N THR A 279 -25.22 -6.10 4.96
CA THR A 279 -26.54 -5.63 5.44
C THR A 279 -27.24 -4.73 4.43
N GLY A 280 -28.57 -4.64 4.51
CA GLY A 280 -29.40 -3.82 3.62
C GLY A 280 -30.09 -4.61 2.50
N GLU A 281 -30.85 -3.90 1.69
CA GLU A 281 -31.62 -4.51 0.60
C GLU A 281 -30.72 -4.85 -0.59
N PRO A 282 -30.69 -6.12 -1.06
CA PRO A 282 -29.97 -6.49 -2.27
C PRO A 282 -30.47 -5.73 -3.49
N TRP A 283 -29.57 -5.48 -4.44
CA TRP A 283 -29.86 -4.81 -5.70
C TRP A 283 -29.29 -5.61 -6.88
N GLN A 284 -29.83 -5.38 -8.07
CA GLN A 284 -29.23 -5.84 -9.32
C GLN A 284 -28.70 -4.64 -10.09
N GLU A 285 -27.73 -4.86 -10.96
CA GLU A 285 -27.09 -3.78 -11.74
C GLU A 285 -28.11 -2.92 -12.51
N ASP A 286 -29.12 -3.56 -13.12
CA ASP A 286 -30.20 -2.90 -13.85
C ASP A 286 -31.04 -1.94 -12.97
N ASP A 287 -30.95 -2.07 -11.65
CA ASP A 287 -31.61 -1.18 -10.68
C ASP A 287 -30.81 0.10 -10.44
N LEU A 288 -29.47 0.09 -10.61
CA LEU A 288 -28.59 1.21 -10.29
C LEU A 288 -28.96 2.54 -10.98
N PRO A 289 -29.37 2.58 -12.27
CA PRO A 289 -29.84 3.83 -12.89
C PRO A 289 -31.09 4.42 -12.23
N LYS A 290 -31.92 3.58 -11.59
CA LYS A 290 -33.14 4.00 -10.89
C LYS A 290 -32.88 4.33 -9.43
N LEU A 291 -32.02 3.56 -8.75
CA LEU A 291 -31.66 3.75 -7.35
C LEU A 291 -30.79 5.00 -7.15
N TYR A 292 -29.81 5.23 -8.04
CA TYR A 292 -28.85 6.33 -7.93
C TYR A 292 -28.76 7.13 -9.25
N PRO A 293 -29.86 7.76 -9.71
CA PRO A 293 -29.94 8.35 -11.05
C PRO A 293 -28.93 9.49 -11.28
N LYS A 294 -28.58 10.23 -10.22
CA LYS A 294 -27.58 11.31 -10.29
C LYS A 294 -26.17 10.76 -10.48
N LEU A 295 -25.75 9.82 -9.62
CA LEU A 295 -24.44 9.18 -9.71
C LEU A 295 -24.30 8.43 -11.04
N TRP A 296 -25.31 7.68 -11.44
CA TRP A 296 -25.31 6.95 -12.71
C TRP A 296 -25.09 7.88 -13.91
N LYS A 297 -25.80 9.02 -13.96
CA LYS A 297 -25.62 10.01 -15.03
C LYS A 297 -24.20 10.59 -15.05
N ARG A 298 -23.60 10.77 -13.87
CA ARG A 298 -22.27 11.38 -13.73
C ARG A 298 -21.15 10.44 -14.16
N PHE A 299 -21.17 9.19 -13.71
CA PHE A 299 -20.07 8.23 -13.89
C PHE A 299 -20.22 7.34 -15.12
N VAL A 300 -21.45 6.96 -15.50
CA VAL A 300 -21.67 5.96 -16.57
C VAL A 300 -22.07 6.57 -17.91
N LYS A 301 -22.81 7.69 -17.91
CA LYS A 301 -23.42 8.24 -19.14
C LYS A 301 -22.53 9.20 -19.95
N ARG A 302 -21.26 9.43 -19.60
CA ARG A 302 -20.34 10.21 -20.44
C ARG A 302 -19.64 9.30 -21.46
N LYS A 303 -20.32 9.06 -22.59
CA LYS A 303 -19.69 8.75 -23.88
C LYS A 303 -19.90 9.93 -24.82
#